data_AF-Q4D5C0-F1
#
_entry.id   AF-Q4D5C0-F1
#
_cell.length_a   1.000
_cell.length_b   1.000
_cell.length_c   1.000
_cell.angle_alpha   90.00
_cell.angle_beta   90.00
_cell.angle_gamma   90.00
#
_symmetry.space_group_name_H-M   'P 1'
#
loop_
_entity.id
_entity.type
_entity.pdbx_description
1 polymer ?
#
loop_
_entity_poly.entity_id
_entity_poly.type
_entity_poly.pdbx_seq_one_letter_code
_entity_poly.pdbx_strand_id
1 'polypeptide(L)'
;RGVEVFLNAPICADIGFRIADRLEKKMGAKNLLLIILGSHGALVSRALEQLGLRAFMYGELVCALVEELKELRPPERSEARDSVLKVNHQGHPTRTVGIRELEGGVTRIPMEYGVLYLPKVENFPLMDGFFFMESPRRTLVGLQMTTASAHHTIPSTVRQFTERLSAYFEGWDELSRDLSWEMIYIQHADSKKISKWHECDRVNRNNETDAEKEIVAFWDGKVHQYQFVLTRDFVNKIREMKTQQSWGKRDREESWGNNWGTECTSF
;
A
#
# COMPACT_ATOMS: atom_id res chain seq x y z
N ARG A 1 8.44 23.55 -13.09
CA ARG A 1 9.78 23.31 -13.70
C ARG A 1 10.19 21.90 -13.32
N GLY A 2 10.51 21.09 -14.32
CA GLY A 2 10.43 19.63 -14.28
C GLY A 2 11.27 19.02 -13.16
N VAL A 3 10.63 18.20 -12.35
CA VAL A 3 11.33 17.05 -11.81
C VAL A 3 11.67 16.24 -13.06
N GLU A 4 12.95 16.09 -13.40
CA GLU A 4 13.35 15.04 -14.33
C GLU A 4 12.83 13.75 -13.70
N VAL A 5 11.68 13.30 -14.21
CA VAL A 5 11.05 12.06 -13.80
C VAL A 5 12.13 11.00 -13.96
N PHE A 6 12.32 10.15 -12.96
CA PHE A 6 13.28 9.05 -13.02
C PHE A 6 12.86 8.11 -14.15
N LEU A 7 13.22 8.45 -15.39
CA LEU A 7 13.15 7.60 -16.57
C LEU A 7 14.16 6.46 -16.45
N ASN A 8 15.16 6.63 -15.58
CA ASN A 8 16.13 5.61 -15.24
C ASN A 8 15.54 4.69 -14.17
N ALA A 9 15.15 3.48 -14.56
CA ALA A 9 14.91 2.40 -13.63
C ALA A 9 16.26 1.97 -12.98
N PRO A 10 16.29 1.69 -11.67
CA PRO A 10 17.45 1.09 -11.02
C PRO A 10 17.83 -0.23 -11.69
N ILE A 11 19.12 -0.57 -11.71
CA ILE A 11 19.63 -1.80 -12.36
C ILE A 11 19.05 -3.09 -11.75
N CYS A 12 18.62 -3.05 -10.48
CA CYS A 12 17.88 -4.14 -9.84
C CYS A 12 17.01 -3.62 -8.68
N ALA A 13 16.07 -4.44 -8.22
CA ALA A 13 15.14 -4.11 -7.14
C ALA A 13 15.83 -3.75 -5.81
N ASP A 14 16.90 -4.44 -5.40
CA ASP A 14 17.64 -4.11 -4.15
C ASP A 14 18.30 -2.72 -4.24
N ILE A 15 18.91 -2.39 -5.37
CA ILE A 15 19.50 -1.05 -5.59
C ILE A 15 18.40 0.01 -5.61
N GLY A 16 17.26 -0.28 -6.24
CA GLY A 16 16.09 0.60 -6.23
C GLY A 16 15.57 0.89 -4.83
N PHE A 17 15.41 -0.14 -4.00
CA PHE A 17 15.02 0.01 -2.60
C PHE A 17 16.01 0.90 -1.84
N ARG A 18 17.32 0.68 -2.00
CA ARG A 18 18.36 1.44 -1.28
C ARG A 18 18.41 2.91 -1.70
N ILE A 19 18.20 3.20 -2.98
CA ILE A 19 18.08 4.58 -3.46
C ILE A 19 16.84 5.23 -2.86
N ALA A 20 15.70 4.54 -2.87
CA ALA A 20 14.47 5.05 -2.29
C ALA A 20 14.60 5.32 -0.78
N ASP A 21 15.26 4.45 -0.02
CA ASP A 21 15.54 4.64 1.42
C ASP A 21 16.42 5.87 1.68
N ARG A 22 17.46 6.08 0.86
CA ARG A 22 18.33 7.26 0.97
C ARG A 22 17.60 8.55 0.58
N LEU A 23 16.74 8.51 -0.42
CA LEU A 23 15.95 9.64 -0.88
C LEU A 23 14.90 10.00 0.18
N GLU A 24 14.17 9.03 0.70
CA GLU A 24 13.17 9.21 1.76
C GLU A 24 13.78 9.90 3.00
N LYS A 25 14.95 9.47 3.47
CA LYS A 25 15.65 10.13 4.59
C LYS A 25 16.05 11.58 4.34
N LYS A 26 16.22 11.97 3.08
CA LYS A 26 16.60 13.34 2.69
C LYS A 26 15.42 14.21 2.26
N MET A 27 14.28 13.60 1.94
CA MET A 27 13.12 14.26 1.37
C MET A 27 11.95 14.18 2.35
N GLY A 28 11.38 15.33 2.72
CA GLY A 28 10.11 15.31 3.45
C GLY A 28 8.96 14.76 2.60
N ALA A 29 7.88 14.33 3.26
CA ALA A 29 6.64 13.79 2.67
C ALA A 29 6.20 14.50 1.38
N LYS A 30 6.13 15.83 1.43
CA LYS A 30 5.72 16.67 0.30
C LYS A 30 6.65 16.54 -0.91
N ASN A 31 7.97 16.52 -0.71
CA ASN A 31 8.90 16.43 -1.83
C ASN A 31 8.84 15.05 -2.47
N LEU A 32 8.77 13.99 -1.66
CA LEU A 32 8.53 12.63 -2.12
C LEU A 32 7.24 12.56 -2.95
N LEU A 33 6.13 13.09 -2.42
CA LEU A 33 4.86 13.09 -3.13
C LEU A 33 4.88 13.93 -4.41
N LEU A 34 5.49 15.12 -4.40
CA LEU A 34 5.62 15.93 -5.60
C LEU A 34 6.44 15.23 -6.69
N ILE A 35 7.44 14.42 -6.31
CA ILE A 35 8.16 13.56 -7.25
C ILE A 35 7.24 12.46 -7.77
N ILE A 36 6.50 11.77 -6.88
CA ILE A 36 5.60 10.69 -7.27
C ILE A 36 4.55 11.19 -8.28
N LEU A 37 3.98 12.35 -8.00
CA LEU A 37 2.88 12.92 -8.77
C LEU A 37 3.34 13.70 -10.01
N GLY A 38 4.53 14.31 -9.95
CA GLY A 38 5.16 14.94 -11.11
C GLY A 38 5.70 13.92 -12.11
N SER A 39 5.80 12.66 -11.70
CA SER A 39 6.10 11.53 -12.57
C SER A 39 4.86 11.19 -13.40
N HIS A 40 4.74 11.83 -14.56
CA HIS A 40 3.68 11.56 -15.54
C HIS A 40 4.05 10.43 -16.50
N GLY A 41 3.02 9.72 -16.97
CA GLY A 41 3.13 8.73 -18.04
C GLY A 41 2.85 7.29 -17.58
N ALA A 42 2.55 6.43 -18.55
CA ALA A 42 2.25 5.01 -18.32
C ALA A 42 3.47 4.20 -17.84
N LEU A 43 4.68 4.77 -17.97
CA LEU A 43 5.92 4.21 -17.46
C LEU A 43 6.10 4.64 -16.01
N VAL A 44 5.25 4.12 -15.12
CA VAL A 44 5.52 4.19 -13.69
C VAL A 44 6.82 3.41 -13.48
N SER A 45 7.93 4.10 -13.34
CA SER A 45 9.21 3.42 -13.17
C SER A 45 9.20 2.64 -11.86
N ARG A 46 9.94 1.54 -11.75
CA ARG A 46 10.03 0.78 -10.49
C ARG A 46 10.52 1.66 -9.33
N ALA A 47 11.33 2.67 -9.62
CA ALA A 47 11.70 3.71 -8.65
C ALA A 47 10.48 4.50 -8.16
N LEU A 48 9.57 4.85 -9.07
CA LEU A 48 8.30 5.49 -8.75
C LEU A 48 7.39 4.57 -7.93
N GLU A 49 7.34 3.27 -8.20
CA GLU A 49 6.58 2.32 -7.35
C GLU A 49 7.17 2.28 -5.93
N GLN A 50 8.48 2.12 -5.80
CA GLN A 50 9.18 2.06 -4.51
C GLN A 50 9.08 3.37 -3.72
N LEU A 51 9.12 4.52 -4.39
CA LEU A 51 8.90 5.83 -3.76
C LEU A 51 7.41 6.05 -3.46
N GLY A 52 6.53 5.65 -4.37
CA GLY A 52 5.08 5.78 -4.34
C GLY A 52 4.47 5.16 -3.09
N LEU A 53 4.84 3.89 -2.81
CA LEU A 53 4.35 3.16 -1.66
C LEU A 53 4.77 3.80 -0.32
N ARG A 54 5.87 4.55 -0.29
CA ARG A 54 6.32 5.27 0.92
C ARG A 54 5.41 6.43 1.29
N ALA A 55 4.46 6.83 0.43
CA ALA A 55 3.41 7.78 0.81
C ALA A 55 2.59 7.31 2.02
N PHE A 56 2.43 5.99 2.19
CA PHE A 56 1.73 5.40 3.33
C PHE A 56 2.48 5.59 4.66
N MET A 57 3.72 6.08 4.64
CA MET A 57 4.45 6.38 5.87
C MET A 57 4.12 7.75 6.49
N TYR A 58 3.34 8.58 5.79
CA TYR A 58 3.10 9.95 6.20
C TYR A 58 1.62 10.16 6.53
N GLY A 59 1.33 10.37 7.81
CA GLY A 59 -0.05 10.49 8.31
C GLY A 59 -0.88 11.55 7.58
N GLU A 60 -0.29 12.69 7.21
CA GLU A 60 -0.98 13.73 6.41
C GLU A 60 -1.45 13.21 5.04
N LEU A 61 -0.65 12.35 4.40
CA LEU A 61 -0.98 11.75 3.12
C LEU A 61 -2.01 10.64 3.30
N VAL A 62 -1.87 9.83 4.35
CA VAL A 62 -2.82 8.76 4.67
C VAL A 62 -4.18 9.36 4.98
N CYS A 63 -4.27 10.42 5.80
CA CYS A 63 -5.52 11.16 6.06
C CYS A 63 -6.21 11.58 4.76
N ALA A 64 -5.48 12.20 3.83
CA ALA A 64 -6.07 12.62 2.57
C ALA A 64 -6.49 11.42 1.69
N LEU A 65 -5.67 10.35 1.67
CA LEU A 65 -5.88 9.18 0.82
C LEU A 65 -7.10 8.37 1.26
N VAL A 66 -7.31 8.19 2.57
CA VAL A 66 -8.41 7.37 3.09
C VAL A 66 -9.79 7.96 2.80
N GLU A 67 -9.89 9.28 2.65
CA GLU A 67 -11.11 9.96 2.20
C GLU A 67 -11.46 9.65 0.74
N GLU A 68 -10.48 9.27 -0.06
CA GLU A 68 -10.64 8.94 -1.48
C GLU A 68 -10.64 7.43 -1.76
N LEU A 69 -10.46 6.58 -0.73
CA LEU A 69 -10.54 5.13 -0.85
C LEU A 69 -11.96 4.69 -1.19
N LYS A 70 -12.07 3.85 -2.22
CA LYS A 70 -13.34 3.26 -2.66
C LYS A 70 -13.27 1.75 -2.53
N GLU A 71 -14.17 1.16 -1.76
CA GLU A 71 -14.28 -0.30 -1.69
C GLU A 71 -14.77 -0.84 -3.05
N LEU A 72 -14.05 -1.83 -3.56
CA LEU A 72 -14.44 -2.66 -4.67
C LEU A 72 -15.22 -3.83 -4.09
N ARG A 73 -16.55 -3.66 -3.99
CA ARG A 73 -17.43 -4.61 -3.29
C ARG A 73 -17.76 -5.84 -4.15
N PRO A 74 -17.71 -7.04 -3.57
CA PRO A 74 -18.22 -8.22 -4.25
C PRO A 74 -19.75 -8.12 -4.43
N PRO A 75 -20.32 -8.66 -5.52
CA PRO A 75 -21.77 -8.60 -5.80
C PRO A 75 -22.65 -9.14 -4.68
N GLU A 76 -22.18 -10.15 -3.95
CA GLU A 76 -22.92 -10.86 -2.92
C GLU A 76 -23.03 -10.07 -1.61
N ARG A 77 -22.22 -9.00 -1.43
CA ARG A 77 -22.18 -8.21 -0.20
C ARG A 77 -22.95 -6.90 -0.37
N SER A 78 -23.98 -6.74 0.45
CA SER A 78 -24.82 -5.53 0.47
C SER A 78 -24.12 -4.33 1.13
N GLU A 79 -23.48 -4.55 2.27
CA GLU A 79 -22.92 -3.49 3.10
C GLU A 79 -21.47 -3.18 2.73
N ALA A 80 -21.16 -1.87 2.68
CA ALA A 80 -19.79 -1.41 2.50
C ALA A 80 -19.01 -1.52 3.82
N ARG A 81 -17.73 -1.86 3.72
CA ARG A 81 -16.81 -1.93 4.85
C ARG A 81 -15.72 -0.90 4.67
N ASP A 82 -15.62 0.03 5.61
CA ASP A 82 -14.48 0.93 5.69
C ASP A 82 -13.18 0.15 5.90
N SER A 83 -12.12 0.59 5.21
CA SER A 83 -10.78 0.01 5.35
C SER A 83 -10.26 0.22 6.78
N VAL A 84 -9.38 -0.67 7.24
CA VAL A 84 -8.75 -0.47 8.56
C VAL A 84 -7.97 0.84 8.62
N LEU A 85 -7.40 1.28 7.50
CA LEU A 85 -6.74 2.58 7.39
C LEU A 85 -7.72 3.75 7.55
N LYS A 86 -8.94 3.64 7.06
CA LYS A 86 -9.94 4.69 7.24
C LYS A 86 -10.41 4.78 8.68
N VAL A 87 -10.63 3.63 9.33
CA VAL A 87 -11.05 3.58 10.74
C VAL A 87 -9.92 4.01 11.68
N ASN A 88 -8.68 3.61 11.40
CA ASN A 88 -7.51 3.91 12.21
C ASN A 88 -6.33 4.35 11.33
N HIS A 89 -6.39 5.58 10.81
CA HIS A 89 -5.33 6.13 9.96
C HIS A 89 -4.00 6.30 10.72
N GLN A 90 -4.02 6.40 12.06
CA GLN A 90 -2.80 6.48 12.89
C GLN A 90 -2.01 5.15 12.93
N GLY A 91 -2.63 4.04 12.54
CA GLY A 91 -1.95 2.74 12.41
C GLY A 91 -1.12 2.59 11.13
N HIS A 92 -0.94 3.68 10.37
CA HIS A 92 -0.11 3.69 9.17
C HIS A 92 1.36 3.34 9.50
N PRO A 93 2.11 2.77 8.54
CA PRO A 93 3.51 2.43 8.79
C PRO A 93 4.37 3.66 9.07
N THR A 94 5.43 3.51 9.86
CA THR A 94 6.35 4.63 10.21
C THR A 94 7.79 4.38 9.76
N ARG A 95 8.09 3.16 9.30
CA ARG A 95 9.39 2.77 8.77
C ARG A 95 9.24 1.69 7.71
N THR A 96 10.28 1.51 6.89
CA THR A 96 10.34 0.44 5.89
C THR A 96 11.26 -0.71 6.30
N VAL A 97 10.92 -1.92 5.86
CA VAL A 97 11.80 -3.09 5.86
C VAL A 97 11.81 -3.68 4.46
N GLY A 98 13.00 -3.95 3.95
CA GLY A 98 13.15 -4.57 2.65
C GLY A 98 13.15 -6.10 2.73
N ILE A 99 12.22 -6.76 2.04
CA ILE A 99 12.11 -8.22 1.99
C ILE A 99 12.95 -8.77 0.84
N ARG A 100 13.88 -9.68 1.14
CA ARG A 100 14.76 -10.30 0.15
C ARG A 100 14.22 -11.65 -0.32
N GLU A 101 14.85 -12.19 -1.35
CA GLU A 101 14.66 -13.57 -1.81
C GLU A 101 14.97 -14.55 -0.70
N LEU A 102 14.28 -15.69 -0.71
CA LEU A 102 14.49 -16.80 0.23
C LEU A 102 15.74 -17.65 -0.11
N GLU A 103 16.37 -17.40 -1.26
CA GLU A 103 17.55 -18.12 -1.71
C GLU A 103 18.74 -17.90 -0.76
N GLY A 104 19.43 -19.00 -0.43
CA GLY A 104 20.52 -19.01 0.56
C GLY A 104 20.07 -19.16 2.01
N GLY A 105 18.76 -19.28 2.25
CA GLY A 105 18.17 -19.29 3.58
C GLY A 105 17.91 -17.89 4.07
N VAL A 106 16.67 -17.61 4.47
CA VAL A 106 16.31 -16.36 5.13
C VAL A 106 16.11 -16.63 6.60
N THR A 107 16.80 -15.84 7.43
CA THR A 107 16.50 -15.76 8.85
C THR A 107 15.09 -15.21 8.98
N ARG A 108 14.19 -16.02 9.55
CA ARG A 108 12.85 -15.55 9.91
C ARG A 108 12.96 -14.34 10.82
N ILE A 109 12.04 -13.38 10.66
CA ILE A 109 11.98 -12.20 11.52
C ILE A 109 10.62 -12.13 12.22
N PRO A 110 10.53 -11.45 13.37
CA PRO A 110 9.25 -11.11 13.96
C PRO A 110 8.40 -10.28 12.99
N MET A 111 7.11 -10.60 12.90
CA MET A 111 6.14 -9.73 12.25
C MET A 111 5.89 -8.52 13.13
N GLU A 112 5.94 -7.32 12.56
CA GLU A 112 5.76 -6.07 13.29
C GLU A 112 4.64 -5.23 12.68
N TYR A 113 3.79 -4.68 13.55
CA TYR A 113 2.79 -3.69 13.18
C TYR A 113 3.45 -2.34 12.88
N GLY A 114 2.85 -1.58 11.96
CA GLY A 114 3.36 -0.25 11.59
C GLY A 114 4.69 -0.27 10.80
N VAL A 115 5.05 -1.42 10.22
CA VAL A 115 6.21 -1.56 9.33
C VAL A 115 5.77 -1.80 7.90
N LEU A 116 6.23 -0.95 6.98
CA LEU A 116 6.02 -1.12 5.54
C LEU A 116 7.08 -2.07 4.96
N TYR A 117 6.63 -3.28 4.63
CA TYR A 117 7.45 -4.28 3.98
C TYR A 117 7.44 -4.08 2.46
N LEU A 118 8.63 -3.86 1.88
CA LEU A 118 8.80 -3.66 0.45
C LEU A 118 9.73 -4.73 -0.12
N PRO A 119 9.32 -5.46 -1.17
CA PRO A 119 10.17 -6.42 -1.85
C PRO A 119 11.42 -5.76 -2.44
N LYS A 120 12.57 -6.39 -2.21
CA LYS A 120 13.88 -6.11 -2.84
C LYS A 120 14.19 -7.02 -4.01
N VAL A 121 13.16 -7.72 -4.48
CA VAL A 121 13.23 -8.72 -5.54
C VAL A 121 12.25 -8.37 -6.64
N GLU A 122 12.51 -8.88 -7.84
CA GLU A 122 11.62 -8.72 -8.97
C GLU A 122 10.47 -9.70 -8.89
N ASN A 123 9.31 -9.33 -9.46
CA ASN A 123 8.13 -10.18 -9.56
C ASN A 123 7.71 -10.80 -8.21
N PHE A 124 7.76 -10.00 -7.14
CA PHE A 124 7.18 -10.43 -5.87
C PHE A 124 5.69 -10.70 -6.07
N PRO A 125 5.18 -11.87 -5.65
CA PRO A 125 3.83 -12.28 -6.00
C PRO A 125 2.81 -11.36 -5.33
N LEU A 126 1.67 -11.19 -6.02
CA LEU A 126 0.43 -10.57 -5.53
C LEU A 126 0.47 -9.05 -5.30
N MET A 127 1.50 -8.50 -4.64
CA MET A 127 1.52 -7.12 -4.14
C MET A 127 2.91 -6.47 -4.27
N ASP A 128 2.96 -5.15 -4.40
CA ASP A 128 4.19 -4.36 -4.50
C ASP A 128 4.76 -3.94 -3.15
N GLY A 129 3.94 -4.01 -2.10
CA GLY A 129 4.32 -3.77 -0.72
C GLY A 129 3.17 -4.12 0.21
N PHE A 130 3.43 -4.28 1.49
CA PHE A 130 2.39 -4.56 2.47
C PHE A 130 2.81 -4.14 3.87
N PHE A 131 1.86 -3.99 4.78
CA PHE A 131 2.11 -3.75 6.19
C PHE A 131 1.02 -4.39 7.03
N PHE A 132 1.26 -4.52 8.33
CA PHE A 132 0.28 -5.05 9.26
C PHE A 132 -0.28 -3.94 10.15
N MET A 133 -1.59 -4.00 10.41
CA MET A 133 -2.28 -3.17 11.38
C MET A 133 -2.87 -4.03 12.50
N GLU A 134 -2.80 -3.55 13.74
CA GLU A 134 -3.34 -4.25 14.91
C GLU A 134 -4.79 -3.84 15.20
N SER A 135 -5.11 -2.55 15.05
CA SER A 135 -6.40 -1.94 15.36
C SER A 135 -7.02 -1.30 14.10
N PRO A 136 -8.34 -1.40 13.88
CA PRO A 136 -9.37 -1.96 14.80
C PRO A 136 -9.41 -3.49 14.85
N ARG A 137 -8.66 -4.15 13.95
CA ARG A 137 -8.52 -5.60 13.86
C ARG A 137 -7.17 -5.91 13.24
N ARG A 138 -6.65 -7.11 13.50
CA ARG A 138 -5.40 -7.59 12.89
C ARG A 138 -5.60 -7.74 11.38
N THR A 139 -4.88 -6.95 10.60
CA THR A 139 -5.04 -6.90 9.14
C THR A 139 -3.69 -6.83 8.43
N LEU A 140 -3.52 -7.63 7.38
CA LEU A 140 -2.51 -7.40 6.35
C LEU A 140 -3.10 -6.43 5.33
N VAL A 141 -2.47 -5.27 5.17
CA VAL A 141 -2.82 -4.29 4.14
C VAL A 141 -1.82 -4.40 3.01
N GLY A 142 -2.27 -4.99 1.91
CA GLY A 142 -1.55 -5.14 0.66
C GLY A 142 -1.69 -3.90 -0.22
N LEU A 143 -0.58 -3.47 -0.81
CA LEU A 143 -0.51 -2.34 -1.72
C LEU A 143 -0.06 -2.83 -3.09
N GLN A 144 -0.78 -2.44 -4.13
CA GLN A 144 -0.39 -2.72 -5.49
C GLN A 144 -0.55 -1.48 -6.35
N MET A 145 0.53 -1.09 -7.01
CA MET A 145 0.51 -0.01 -7.98
C MET A 145 0.24 -0.60 -9.36
N THR A 146 -0.76 -0.07 -10.07
CA THR A 146 -1.13 -0.66 -11.37
C THR A 146 -1.73 0.36 -12.32
N THR A 147 -1.37 0.23 -13.60
CA THR A 147 -2.00 0.96 -14.71
C THR A 147 -3.08 0.13 -15.41
N ALA A 148 -3.18 -1.16 -15.08
CA ALA A 148 -4.15 -2.07 -15.66
C ALA A 148 -5.56 -1.80 -15.12
N SER A 149 -6.57 -2.08 -15.94
CA SER A 149 -7.98 -1.91 -15.55
C SER A 149 -8.56 -3.08 -14.76
N ALA A 150 -7.81 -4.17 -14.66
CA ALA A 150 -8.14 -5.36 -13.92
C ALA A 150 -6.83 -6.05 -13.51
N HIS A 151 -6.86 -6.78 -12.40
CA HIS A 151 -5.75 -7.63 -12.00
C HIS A 151 -6.24 -9.08 -11.89
N HIS A 152 -5.70 -9.93 -12.77
CA HIS A 152 -5.92 -11.37 -12.71
C HIS A 152 -5.16 -11.94 -11.52
N THR A 153 -5.90 -12.30 -10.47
CA THR A 153 -5.36 -12.99 -9.31
C THR A 153 -5.72 -14.46 -9.41
N ILE A 154 -4.73 -15.35 -9.53
CA ILE A 154 -4.94 -16.80 -9.58
C ILE A 154 -4.51 -17.46 -8.26
N PRO A 155 -5.07 -18.63 -7.90
CA PRO A 155 -4.78 -19.30 -6.62
C PRO A 155 -3.29 -19.56 -6.40
N SER A 156 -2.55 -19.91 -7.46
CA SER A 156 -1.11 -20.18 -7.36
C SER A 156 -0.29 -18.94 -6.97
N THR A 157 -0.70 -17.73 -7.37
CA THR A 157 -0.05 -16.47 -6.98
C THR A 157 -0.31 -16.17 -5.50
N VAL A 158 -1.55 -16.37 -5.04
CA VAL A 158 -1.91 -16.21 -3.62
C VAL A 158 -1.15 -17.21 -2.76
N ARG A 159 -1.04 -18.46 -3.20
CA ARG A 159 -0.24 -19.51 -2.53
C ARG A 159 1.24 -19.13 -2.43
N GLN A 160 1.85 -18.70 -3.53
CA GLN A 160 3.25 -18.28 -3.51
C GLN A 160 3.50 -17.11 -2.55
N PHE A 161 2.56 -16.18 -2.47
CA PHE A 161 2.64 -15.08 -1.51
C PHE A 161 2.55 -15.59 -0.06
N THR A 162 1.58 -16.44 0.29
CA THR A 162 1.45 -16.96 1.66
C THR A 162 2.61 -17.87 2.07
N GLU A 163 3.13 -18.69 1.16
CA GLU A 163 4.34 -19.49 1.37
C GLU A 163 5.55 -18.60 1.68
N ARG A 164 5.71 -17.46 0.96
CA ARG A 164 6.76 -16.49 1.25
C ARG A 164 6.60 -15.85 2.63
N LEU A 165 5.37 -15.49 3.03
CA LEU A 165 5.14 -14.94 4.38
C LEU A 165 5.48 -15.96 5.48
N SER A 166 5.10 -17.23 5.29
CA SER A 166 5.43 -18.33 6.23
C SER A 166 6.92 -18.61 6.33
N ALA A 167 7.65 -18.49 5.22
CA ALA A 167 9.09 -18.61 5.21
C ALA A 167 9.80 -17.41 5.85
N TYR A 168 9.20 -16.21 5.78
CA TYR A 168 9.82 -14.97 6.23
C TYR A 168 9.54 -14.61 7.69
N PHE A 169 8.33 -14.91 8.19
CA PHE A 169 7.90 -14.49 9.52
C PHE A 169 7.94 -15.63 10.56
N GLU A 170 8.49 -15.34 11.72
CA GLU A 170 8.42 -16.22 12.88
C GLU A 170 6.98 -16.40 13.36
N GLY A 171 6.56 -17.63 13.66
CA GLY A 171 5.21 -17.91 14.17
C GLY A 171 4.08 -17.62 13.18
N TRP A 172 4.36 -17.53 11.88
CA TRP A 172 3.37 -17.15 10.86
C TRP A 172 2.06 -17.96 10.92
N ASP A 173 2.14 -19.27 11.15
CA ASP A 173 0.97 -20.16 11.21
C ASP A 173 0.01 -19.81 12.36
N GLU A 174 0.52 -19.25 13.46
CA GLU A 174 -0.30 -18.75 14.56
C GLU A 174 -0.77 -17.31 14.26
N LEU A 175 0.13 -16.47 13.74
CA LEU A 175 -0.17 -15.08 13.44
C LEU A 175 -1.24 -14.91 12.36
N SER A 176 -1.31 -15.83 11.40
CA SER A 176 -2.19 -15.74 10.23
C SER A 176 -3.63 -16.21 10.45
N ARG A 177 -3.92 -16.99 11.50
CA ARG A 177 -5.26 -17.60 11.74
C ARG A 177 -6.40 -16.59 11.77
N ASP A 178 -6.19 -15.47 12.46
CA ASP A 178 -7.19 -14.41 12.64
C ASP A 178 -6.88 -13.15 11.84
N LEU A 179 -5.97 -13.26 10.87
CA LEU A 179 -5.52 -12.12 10.08
C LEU A 179 -6.52 -11.84 8.96
N SER A 180 -7.14 -10.67 9.00
CA SER A 180 -7.94 -10.15 7.89
C SER A 180 -7.05 -9.54 6.81
N TRP A 181 -7.52 -9.48 5.56
CA TRP A 181 -6.71 -9.01 4.44
C TRP A 181 -7.43 -7.88 3.72
N GLU A 182 -6.69 -6.80 3.47
CA GLU A 182 -7.14 -5.69 2.63
C GLU A 182 -6.15 -5.52 1.47
N MET A 183 -6.66 -5.32 0.27
CA MET A 183 -5.88 -5.07 -0.93
C MET A 183 -6.23 -3.69 -1.47
N ILE A 184 -5.24 -2.81 -1.58
CA ILE A 184 -5.42 -1.44 -2.10
C ILE A 184 -4.73 -1.33 -3.45
N TYR A 185 -5.53 -1.19 -4.51
CA TYR A 185 -5.05 -0.88 -5.84
C TYR A 185 -4.85 0.63 -5.99
N ILE A 186 -3.62 1.03 -6.28
CA ILE A 186 -3.21 2.42 -6.45
C ILE A 186 -3.00 2.67 -7.94
N GLN A 187 -3.79 3.56 -8.53
CA GLN A 187 -3.74 3.86 -9.96
C GLN A 187 -3.35 5.30 -10.24
N HIS A 188 -2.65 5.52 -11.36
CA HIS A 188 -2.41 6.87 -11.87
C HIS A 188 -3.71 7.44 -12.48
N ALA A 189 -3.90 8.77 -12.46
CA ALA A 189 -5.09 9.45 -13.00
C ALA A 189 -5.43 9.04 -14.44
N ASP A 190 -4.40 8.87 -15.28
CA ASP A 190 -4.55 8.54 -16.70
C ASP A 190 -4.79 7.03 -16.95
N SER A 191 -4.77 6.21 -15.90
CA SER A 191 -5.01 4.76 -16.01
C SER A 191 -6.50 4.46 -16.09
N LYS A 192 -6.85 3.37 -16.79
CA LYS A 192 -8.24 2.92 -16.80
C LYS A 192 -8.62 2.43 -15.39
N LYS A 193 -9.61 3.11 -14.81
CA LYS A 193 -10.08 2.89 -13.45
C LYS A 193 -10.56 1.45 -13.22
N ILE A 194 -10.00 0.77 -12.21
CA ILE A 194 -10.55 -0.46 -11.64
C ILE A 194 -11.86 -0.08 -10.94
N SER A 195 -13.00 -0.60 -11.38
CA SER A 195 -14.31 -0.23 -10.83
C SER A 195 -15.08 -1.41 -10.24
N LYS A 196 -14.53 -2.61 -10.34
CA LYS A 196 -15.17 -3.86 -9.93
C LYS A 196 -14.26 -4.60 -8.97
N TRP A 197 -14.88 -5.34 -8.08
CA TRP A 197 -14.21 -6.37 -7.29
C TRP A 197 -13.64 -7.46 -8.21
N HIS A 198 -12.46 -7.98 -7.87
CA HIS A 198 -11.81 -9.04 -8.63
C HIS A 198 -11.90 -10.38 -7.89
N GLU A 199 -12.51 -11.37 -8.54
CA GLU A 199 -12.50 -12.76 -8.09
C GLU A 199 -11.09 -13.37 -8.16
N CYS A 200 -10.89 -14.46 -7.41
CA CYS A 200 -9.73 -15.31 -7.64
C CYS A 200 -9.99 -16.24 -8.84
N ASP A 201 -9.31 -15.96 -9.95
CA ASP A 201 -9.49 -16.62 -11.23
C ASP A 201 -9.12 -18.11 -11.15
N ARG A 202 -10.13 -18.96 -11.30
CA ARG A 202 -9.98 -20.41 -11.39
C ARG A 202 -9.38 -20.80 -12.73
N VAL A 203 -8.11 -21.19 -12.75
CA VAL A 203 -7.37 -21.55 -13.99
C VAL A 203 -8.07 -22.70 -14.73
N ASN A 204 -8.57 -23.70 -14.00
CA ASN A 204 -9.39 -24.78 -14.57
C ASN A 204 -10.56 -25.14 -13.64
N ARG A 205 -11.73 -24.55 -13.90
CA ARG A 205 -12.96 -24.75 -13.11
C ARG A 205 -13.39 -26.22 -12.95
N ASN A 206 -12.99 -27.10 -13.86
CA ASN A 206 -13.39 -28.51 -13.84
C ASN A 206 -12.39 -29.43 -13.13
N ASN A 207 -11.21 -28.92 -12.76
CA ASN A 207 -10.13 -29.72 -12.18
C ASN A 207 -9.36 -28.94 -11.10
N GLU A 208 -10.11 -28.34 -10.18
CA GLU A 208 -9.53 -27.63 -9.04
C GLU A 208 -9.14 -28.59 -7.94
N THR A 209 -7.92 -28.46 -7.47
CA THR A 209 -7.47 -29.13 -6.24
C THR A 209 -8.20 -28.54 -5.03
N ASP A 210 -8.36 -29.32 -3.96
CA ASP A 210 -9.03 -28.81 -2.75
C ASP A 210 -8.28 -27.63 -2.12
N ALA A 211 -6.95 -27.60 -2.26
CA ALA A 211 -6.12 -26.46 -1.86
C ALA A 211 -6.43 -25.19 -2.68
N GLU A 212 -6.65 -25.30 -3.98
CA GLU A 212 -7.07 -24.15 -4.81
C GLU A 212 -8.45 -23.65 -4.42
N LYS A 213 -9.40 -24.55 -4.14
CA LYS A 213 -10.74 -24.18 -3.66
C LYS A 213 -10.68 -23.42 -2.34
N GLU A 214 -9.83 -23.85 -1.40
CA GLU A 214 -9.62 -23.16 -0.13
C GLU A 214 -9.06 -21.75 -0.34
N ILE A 215 -8.09 -21.58 -1.24
CA ILE A 215 -7.50 -20.28 -1.58
C ILE A 215 -8.53 -19.36 -2.23
N VAL A 216 -9.33 -19.87 -3.17
CA VAL A 216 -10.40 -19.10 -3.82
C VAL A 216 -11.43 -18.66 -2.78
N ALA A 217 -11.89 -19.57 -1.92
CA ALA A 217 -12.83 -19.25 -0.85
C ALA A 217 -12.25 -18.23 0.16
N PHE A 218 -10.95 -18.33 0.46
CA PHE A 218 -10.25 -17.35 1.28
C PHE A 218 -10.23 -15.97 0.62
N TRP A 219 -9.82 -15.88 -0.65
CA TRP A 219 -9.75 -14.63 -1.37
C TRP A 219 -11.13 -13.98 -1.49
N ASP A 220 -12.11 -14.75 -1.96
CA ASP A 220 -13.46 -14.25 -2.22
C ASP A 220 -14.21 -13.90 -0.93
N GLY A 221 -13.95 -14.63 0.15
CA GLY A 221 -14.63 -14.45 1.44
C GLY A 221 -13.96 -13.47 2.39
N LYS A 222 -12.63 -13.41 2.43
CA LYS A 222 -11.87 -12.72 3.49
C LYS A 222 -11.01 -11.55 3.02
N VAL A 223 -10.76 -11.39 1.72
CA VAL A 223 -9.98 -10.27 1.19
C VAL A 223 -10.91 -9.12 0.79
N HIS A 224 -10.79 -7.98 1.48
CA HIS A 224 -11.47 -6.74 1.10
C HIS A 224 -10.62 -5.97 0.12
N GLN A 225 -11.23 -5.46 -0.95
CA GLN A 225 -10.51 -4.78 -2.01
C GLN A 225 -10.91 -3.31 -2.05
N TYR A 226 -9.93 -2.44 -2.20
CA TYR A 226 -10.09 -1.01 -2.28
C TYR A 226 -9.32 -0.46 -3.46
N GLN A 227 -9.75 0.70 -3.92
CA GLN A 227 -9.08 1.46 -4.95
C GLN A 227 -8.77 2.86 -4.43
N PHE A 228 -7.59 3.33 -4.81
CA PHE A 228 -7.23 4.73 -4.77
C PHE A 228 -6.69 5.19 -6.14
N VAL A 229 -7.09 6.39 -6.57
CA VAL A 229 -6.60 6.99 -7.82
C VAL A 229 -5.84 8.26 -7.48
N LEU A 230 -4.58 8.34 -7.90
CA LEU A 230 -3.72 9.51 -7.77
C LEU A 230 -4.16 10.58 -8.76
N THR A 231 -5.20 11.34 -8.40
CA THR A 231 -5.77 12.42 -9.23
C THR A 231 -4.99 13.73 -9.10
N ARG A 232 -5.15 14.63 -10.08
CA ARG A 232 -4.63 16.01 -10.00
C ARG A 232 -5.21 16.78 -8.81
N ASP A 233 -6.47 16.53 -8.45
CA ASP A 233 -7.13 17.20 -7.33
C ASP A 233 -6.54 16.75 -6.00
N PHE A 234 -6.25 15.46 -5.85
CA PHE A 234 -5.50 14.94 -4.70
C PHE A 234 -4.15 15.65 -4.55
N VAL A 235 -3.44 15.89 -5.66
CA VAL A 235 -2.17 16.65 -5.66
C VAL A 235 -2.35 18.07 -5.11
N ASN A 236 -3.42 18.74 -5.55
CA ASN A 236 -3.69 20.12 -5.15
C ASN A 236 -3.99 20.21 -3.65
N LYS A 237 -4.80 19.28 -3.11
CA LYS A 237 -5.06 19.18 -1.67
C LYS A 237 -3.75 19.09 -0.87
N ILE A 238 -2.83 18.19 -1.24
CA ILE A 238 -1.56 18.05 -0.51
C ILE A 238 -0.68 19.31 -0.63
N ARG A 239 -0.67 19.96 -1.80
CA ARG A 239 0.07 21.21 -1.98
C ARG A 239 -0.42 22.29 -1.01
N GLU A 240 -1.73 22.37 -0.80
CA GLU A 240 -2.43 23.36 0.02
C GLU A 240 -2.32 23.08 1.53
N MET A 241 -2.34 21.82 1.97
CA MET A 241 -2.20 21.43 3.38
C MET A 241 -1.00 22.09 4.09
N LYS A 242 0.12 22.29 3.37
CA LYS A 242 1.30 23.00 3.94
C LYS A 242 1.18 24.51 3.93
N THR A 243 0.49 25.09 2.96
CA THR A 243 0.27 26.54 2.91
C THR A 243 -0.52 26.96 4.15
N GLN A 244 -1.45 26.12 4.62
CA GLN A 244 -2.20 26.36 5.84
C GLN A 244 -1.40 26.11 7.13
N GLN A 245 -0.56 25.06 7.20
CA GLN A 245 0.29 24.84 8.38
C GLN A 245 1.31 25.96 8.62
N SER A 246 1.85 26.58 7.55
CA SER A 246 2.79 27.70 7.70
C SER A 246 2.09 29.00 8.12
N TRP A 247 0.85 29.22 7.67
CA TRP A 247 0.03 30.35 8.10
C TRP A 247 -0.43 30.18 9.55
N GLY A 248 -0.92 28.98 9.90
CA GLY A 248 -1.36 28.67 11.25
C GLY A 248 -0.27 28.59 12.31
N LYS A 249 1.03 28.60 11.94
CA LYS A 249 2.13 28.77 12.90
C LYS A 249 2.47 30.23 13.17
N ARG A 250 2.24 31.14 12.22
CA ARG A 250 2.51 32.57 12.42
C ARG A 250 1.55 33.19 13.43
N ASP A 251 0.33 32.65 13.51
CA ASP A 251 -0.72 33.21 14.37
C ASP A 251 -0.92 32.42 15.69
N ARG A 252 -0.20 31.30 15.92
CA ARG A 252 -0.38 30.43 17.09
C ARG A 252 0.74 30.47 18.14
N GLU A 253 1.73 31.34 18.00
CA GLU A 253 2.74 31.53 19.06
C GLU A 253 2.17 32.11 20.38
N GLU A 254 0.86 32.40 20.47
CA GLU A 254 0.23 32.95 21.69
C GLU A 254 -0.56 31.95 22.57
N SER A 255 -0.58 30.64 22.29
CA SER A 255 -1.40 29.70 23.09
C SER A 255 -0.66 28.43 23.50
N TRP A 256 -0.33 28.38 24.79
CA TRP A 256 0.34 27.29 25.52
C TRP A 256 -0.44 25.97 25.52
N GLY A 257 0.32 24.86 25.48
CA GLY A 257 -0.10 23.50 25.82
C GLY A 257 -1.20 22.97 24.88
N ASN A 258 -1.09 21.80 24.25
CA ASN A 258 -1.37 20.49 24.83
C ASN A 258 -1.30 19.52 23.64
N ASN A 259 -0.74 18.33 23.88
CA ASN A 259 -1.01 17.07 23.16
C ASN A 259 -0.93 17.02 21.62
N TRP A 260 0.04 16.25 21.13
CA TRP A 260 0.27 15.92 19.73
C TRP A 260 -0.79 14.93 19.21
N GLY A 261 -1.97 15.44 18.86
CA GLY A 261 -2.96 14.72 18.08
C GLY A 261 -3.13 15.40 16.74
N THR A 262 -2.48 14.92 15.68
CA THR A 262 -2.96 15.18 14.33
C THR A 262 -4.21 14.33 14.14
N GLU A 263 -5.33 14.75 14.72
CA GLU A 263 -6.63 14.39 14.16
C GLU A 263 -6.56 14.72 12.66
N CYS A 264 -7.13 13.87 11.81
CA CYS A 264 -7.50 14.31 10.47
C CYS A 264 -8.59 15.37 10.65
N THR A 265 -8.23 16.59 11.06
CA THR A 265 -9.14 17.71 11.11
C THR A 265 -9.58 17.93 9.68
N SER A 266 -10.83 17.57 9.39
CA SER A 266 -11.59 17.87 8.17
C SER A 266 -10.91 18.95 7.33
N PHE A 267 -10.21 18.55 6.27
CA PHE A 267 -9.52 19.45 5.34
C PHE A 267 -10.47 19.90 4.24
#